data_AF-A0A925LXI9-F1
#
_entry.id   AF-A0A925LXI9-F1
#
_cell.length_a   1.000
_cell.length_b   1.000
_cell.length_c   1.000
_cell.angle_alpha   90.00
_cell.angle_beta   90.00
_cell.angle_gamma   90.00
#
_symmetry.space_group_name_H-M   'P 1'
#
loop_
_entity.id
_entity.type
_entity.pdbx_description
1 polymer ?
#
loop_
_entity_poly.entity_id
_entity_poly.type
_entity_poly.pdbx_seq_one_letter_code
_entity_poly.pdbx_strand_id
1 'polypeptide(L)'
;MDWAKSAPADWIQNSTTANDVRELTLFLKQQGTFLFPRLPNGLFSAAAGEGGDFELSGYHNVWVRDNIQIAWAHLAVLNDAAIPRACVQSLTAFFAKYRHRFTDVIDGNVDPSDPMQRPHIRFDGTHLTENTEKWAHAQNDALGYFLWLTGQLIIRSDLALDAVDWALLAQLVRFWQIIEVWQDEESGHWEEVRKVAASSIGCVVAGLSVLRELMQQTAVTEHL
;
A
#
# COMPACT_ATOMS: atom_id res chain seq x y z
N MET A 1 -33.07 -19.02 -11.54
CA MET A 1 -33.00 -20.14 -10.57
C MET A 1 -33.63 -19.64 -9.28
N ASP A 2 -34.59 -20.36 -8.69
CA ASP A 2 -35.13 -20.02 -7.38
C ASP A 2 -34.20 -20.60 -6.31
N TRP A 3 -33.29 -19.77 -5.82
CA TRP A 3 -32.23 -20.16 -4.89
C TRP A 3 -32.80 -20.76 -3.59
N ALA A 4 -33.98 -20.31 -3.16
CA ALA A 4 -34.63 -20.80 -1.95
C ALA A 4 -35.19 -22.23 -2.07
N LYS A 5 -35.28 -22.78 -3.30
CA LYS A 5 -35.89 -24.10 -3.58
C LYS A 5 -34.94 -25.11 -4.23
N SER A 6 -33.67 -24.75 -4.43
CA SER A 6 -32.65 -25.63 -5.02
C SER A 6 -31.69 -26.13 -3.96
N ALA A 7 -31.14 -27.34 -4.13
CA ALA A 7 -30.13 -27.83 -3.20
C ALA A 7 -28.83 -27.03 -3.38
N PRO A 8 -28.06 -26.73 -2.32
CA PRO A 8 -26.79 -26.00 -2.45
C PRO A 8 -25.78 -26.65 -3.41
N ALA A 9 -25.85 -27.97 -3.62
CA ALA A 9 -25.04 -28.67 -4.62
C ALA A 9 -25.39 -28.25 -6.07
N ASP A 10 -26.63 -27.82 -6.31
CA ASP A 10 -27.11 -27.35 -7.62
C ASP A 10 -26.71 -25.87 -7.89
N TRP A 11 -26.31 -25.14 -6.83
CA TRP A 11 -25.83 -23.76 -6.93
C TRP A 11 -24.45 -23.67 -7.58
N ILE A 12 -23.66 -24.73 -7.44
CA ILE A 12 -22.32 -24.85 -8.00
C ILE A 12 -22.43 -25.68 -9.28
N GLN A 13 -22.71 -25.02 -10.41
CA GLN A 13 -22.63 -25.70 -11.70
C GLN A 13 -21.16 -25.98 -12.05
N ASN A 14 -20.87 -27.21 -12.49
CA ASN A 14 -19.51 -27.71 -12.73
C ASN A 14 -18.77 -27.07 -13.93
N SER A 15 -19.36 -26.11 -14.64
CA SER A 15 -18.70 -25.50 -15.81
C SER A 15 -18.96 -24.00 -15.87
N THR A 16 -18.13 -23.23 -15.15
CA THR A 16 -17.92 -21.83 -15.51
C THR A 16 -17.17 -21.78 -16.83
N THR A 17 -17.75 -21.14 -17.83
CA THR A 17 -17.13 -20.94 -19.14
C THR A 17 -16.43 -19.58 -19.21
N ALA A 18 -15.54 -19.42 -20.19
CA ALA A 18 -14.95 -18.10 -20.48
C ALA A 18 -16.01 -17.04 -20.87
N ASN A 19 -17.16 -17.47 -21.40
CA ASN A 19 -18.25 -16.55 -21.73
C ASN A 19 -18.95 -16.04 -20.46
N ASP A 20 -19.19 -16.90 -19.47
CA ASP A 20 -19.79 -16.51 -18.20
C ASP A 20 -18.93 -15.47 -17.47
N VAL A 21 -17.60 -15.67 -17.44
CA VAL A 21 -16.66 -14.69 -16.89
C VAL A 21 -16.72 -13.37 -17.65
N ARG A 22 -16.83 -13.40 -18.98
CA ARG A 22 -16.93 -12.19 -19.81
C ARG A 22 -18.22 -11.43 -19.54
N GLU A 23 -19.36 -12.12 -19.48
CA GLU A 23 -20.66 -11.53 -19.19
C GLU A 23 -20.72 -10.92 -17.78
N LEU A 24 -20.22 -11.64 -16.78
CA LEU A 24 -20.11 -11.12 -15.41
C LEU A 24 -19.19 -9.89 -15.37
N THR A 25 -18.05 -9.93 -16.06
CA THR A 25 -17.13 -8.79 -16.12
C THR A 25 -17.79 -7.59 -16.78
N LEU A 26 -18.54 -7.78 -17.87
CA LEU A 26 -19.28 -6.71 -18.55
C LEU A 26 -20.36 -6.12 -17.65
N PHE A 27 -21.12 -6.97 -16.95
CA PHE A 27 -22.10 -6.54 -15.97
C PHE A 27 -21.46 -5.69 -14.86
N LEU A 28 -20.40 -6.18 -14.23
CA LEU A 28 -19.68 -5.46 -13.17
C LEU A 28 -19.08 -4.14 -13.66
N LYS A 29 -18.57 -4.09 -14.90
CA LYS A 29 -18.14 -2.84 -15.54
C LYS A 29 -19.29 -1.85 -15.70
N GLN A 30 -20.46 -2.31 -16.16
CA GLN A 30 -21.66 -1.46 -16.30
C GLN A 30 -22.17 -0.95 -14.95
N GLN A 31 -22.03 -1.74 -13.88
CA GLN A 31 -22.35 -1.33 -12.52
C GLN A 31 -21.28 -0.41 -11.90
N GLY A 32 -20.19 -0.12 -12.60
CA GLY A 32 -19.10 0.71 -12.08
C GLY A 32 -18.31 0.05 -10.96
N THR A 33 -18.41 -1.28 -10.76
CA THR A 33 -17.77 -1.99 -9.64
C THR A 33 -16.24 -1.91 -9.66
N PHE A 34 -15.64 -1.68 -10.85
CA PHE A 34 -14.20 -1.51 -11.01
C PHE A 34 -13.76 -0.04 -11.04
N LEU A 35 -14.66 0.90 -10.73
CA LEU A 35 -14.34 2.31 -10.59
C LEU A 35 -13.84 2.55 -9.18
N PHE A 36 -12.58 3.00 -9.07
CA PHE A 36 -11.97 3.43 -7.82
C PHE A 36 -11.81 4.96 -7.88
N PRO A 37 -12.71 5.73 -7.25
CA PRO A 37 -12.57 7.18 -7.17
C PRO A 37 -11.21 7.55 -6.54
N ARG A 38 -10.56 8.55 -7.13
CA ARG A 38 -9.24 9.02 -6.72
C ARG A 38 -9.29 10.45 -6.26
N LEU A 39 -8.47 10.76 -5.28
CA LEU A 39 -8.10 12.13 -4.93
C LEU A 39 -7.30 12.76 -6.09
N PRO A 40 -7.25 14.10 -6.18
CA PRO A 40 -6.52 14.78 -7.27
C PRO A 40 -5.04 14.41 -7.38
N ASN A 41 -4.43 13.98 -6.28
CA ASN A 41 -3.03 13.51 -6.22
C ASN A 41 -2.86 12.02 -6.56
N GLY A 42 -3.93 11.31 -6.95
CA GLY A 42 -3.87 9.91 -7.36
C GLY A 42 -3.96 8.89 -6.23
N LEU A 43 -4.13 9.33 -4.97
CA LEU A 43 -4.43 8.46 -3.85
C LEU A 43 -5.91 8.06 -3.79
N PHE A 44 -6.22 7.04 -3.00
CA PHE A 44 -7.54 6.48 -2.77
C PHE A 44 -7.87 6.54 -1.28
N SER A 45 -9.04 7.09 -0.93
CA SER A 45 -9.59 6.95 0.42
C SER A 45 -9.98 5.48 0.68
N ALA A 46 -9.95 5.06 1.94
CA ALA A 46 -10.26 3.67 2.32
C ALA A 46 -11.72 3.27 1.97
N ALA A 47 -12.65 4.22 2.02
CA ALA A 47 -13.97 4.04 1.43
C ALA A 47 -14.39 5.27 0.63
N ALA A 48 -15.30 5.08 -0.32
CA ALA A 48 -15.99 6.15 -1.01
C ALA A 48 -17.36 6.36 -0.36
N GLY A 49 -17.65 7.59 0.04
CA GLY A 49 -18.93 7.96 0.64
C GLY A 49 -19.05 9.48 0.74
N GLU A 50 -20.26 9.94 1.08
CA GLU A 50 -20.57 11.35 1.32
C GLU A 50 -21.45 11.46 2.58
N GLY A 51 -21.32 12.57 3.31
CA GLY A 51 -22.18 12.88 4.47
C GLY A 51 -21.49 12.71 5.82
N GLY A 52 -22.14 13.23 6.88
CA GLY A 52 -21.54 13.35 8.21
C GLY A 52 -21.10 12.03 8.85
N ASP A 53 -21.84 10.94 8.64
CA ASP A 53 -21.48 9.61 9.17
C ASP A 53 -20.24 9.03 8.48
N PHE A 54 -20.04 9.35 7.19
CA PHE A 54 -18.85 8.96 6.45
C PHE A 54 -17.61 9.73 6.94
N GLU A 55 -17.76 11.03 7.18
CA GLU A 55 -16.69 11.85 7.78
C GLU A 55 -16.30 11.35 9.17
N LEU A 56 -17.28 11.00 10.01
CA LEU A 56 -17.08 10.46 11.36
C LEU A 56 -16.46 9.07 11.38
N SER A 57 -16.63 8.28 10.31
CA SER A 57 -16.04 6.94 10.21
C SER A 57 -14.51 6.96 10.09
N GLY A 58 -13.93 8.10 9.67
CA GLY A 58 -12.50 8.22 9.38
C GLY A 58 -12.05 7.53 8.10
N TYR A 59 -12.93 6.87 7.33
CA TYR A 59 -12.59 6.18 6.09
C TYR A 59 -12.30 7.12 4.90
N HIS A 60 -12.48 8.43 5.07
CA HIS A 60 -11.96 9.45 4.15
C HIS A 60 -10.42 9.45 4.11
N ASN A 61 -9.77 8.93 5.16
CA ASN A 61 -8.32 8.85 5.23
C ASN A 61 -7.74 7.87 4.22
N VAL A 62 -6.47 8.10 3.92
CA VAL A 62 -5.65 7.22 3.09
C VAL A 62 -4.91 6.25 3.98
N TRP A 63 -4.92 4.96 3.60
CA TRP A 63 -3.99 3.96 4.09
C TRP A 63 -2.97 3.61 3.02
N VAL A 64 -1.69 3.56 3.41
CA VAL A 64 -0.59 3.21 2.51
C VAL A 64 -0.82 1.82 1.91
N ARG A 65 -1.15 0.82 2.73
CA ARG A 65 -1.43 -0.57 2.29
C ARG A 65 -2.50 -0.59 1.19
N ASP A 66 -3.66 -0.01 1.47
CA ASP A 66 -4.83 -0.04 0.59
C ASP A 66 -4.52 0.62 -0.75
N ASN A 67 -3.80 1.75 -0.71
CA ASN A 67 -3.37 2.48 -1.90
C ASN A 67 -2.41 1.67 -2.77
N ILE A 68 -1.47 0.96 -2.16
CA ILE A 68 -0.55 0.09 -2.90
C ILE A 68 -1.30 -1.12 -3.48
N GLN A 69 -2.25 -1.73 -2.75
CA GLN A 69 -3.04 -2.86 -3.24
C GLN A 69 -3.91 -2.48 -4.45
N ILE A 70 -4.59 -1.34 -4.38
CA ILE A 70 -5.40 -0.81 -5.49
C ILE A 70 -4.48 -0.46 -6.68
N ALA A 71 -3.40 0.27 -6.44
CA ALA A 71 -2.41 0.60 -7.46
C ALA A 71 -1.86 -0.65 -8.15
N TRP A 72 -1.47 -1.67 -7.37
CA TRP A 72 -1.00 -2.94 -7.89
C TRP A 72 -2.05 -3.63 -8.77
N ALA A 73 -3.33 -3.65 -8.37
CA ALA A 73 -4.39 -4.22 -9.20
C ALA A 73 -4.50 -3.53 -10.57
N HIS A 74 -4.37 -2.20 -10.63
CA HIS A 74 -4.32 -1.47 -11.89
C HIS A 74 -3.12 -1.86 -12.76
N LEU A 75 -1.94 -2.05 -12.16
CA LEU A 75 -0.76 -2.49 -12.90
C LEU A 75 -0.90 -3.94 -13.39
N ALA A 76 -1.30 -4.85 -12.51
CA ALA A 76 -1.30 -6.28 -12.78
C ALA A 76 -2.42 -6.72 -13.72
N VAL A 77 -3.61 -6.10 -13.61
CA VAL A 77 -4.80 -6.49 -14.37
C VAL A 77 -5.00 -5.63 -15.60
N LEU A 78 -4.77 -4.30 -15.48
CA LEU A 78 -5.02 -3.36 -16.57
C LEU A 78 -3.75 -2.99 -17.34
N ASN A 79 -2.57 -3.37 -16.83
CA ASN A 79 -1.26 -2.95 -17.36
C ASN A 79 -1.15 -1.42 -17.49
N ASP A 80 -1.83 -0.70 -16.60
CA ASP A 80 -1.79 0.76 -16.53
C ASP A 80 -0.80 1.19 -15.45
N ALA A 81 0.32 1.76 -15.87
CA ALA A 81 1.36 2.26 -14.98
C ALA A 81 1.15 3.71 -14.53
N ALA A 82 0.21 4.46 -15.13
CA ALA A 82 -0.02 5.85 -14.76
C ALA A 82 -0.59 5.96 -13.34
N ILE A 83 -1.54 5.09 -12.99
CA ILE A 83 -2.16 5.04 -11.66
C ILE A 83 -1.16 4.66 -10.56
N PRO A 84 -0.43 3.52 -10.66
CA PRO A 84 0.59 3.16 -9.69
C PRO A 84 1.67 4.22 -9.50
N ARG A 85 2.12 4.85 -10.59
CA ARG A 85 3.15 5.89 -10.54
C ARG A 85 2.68 7.10 -9.76
N ALA A 86 1.49 7.62 -10.05
CA ALA A 86 0.92 8.75 -9.32
C ALA A 86 0.73 8.42 -7.82
N CYS A 87 0.24 7.22 -7.52
CA CYS A 87 0.09 6.73 -6.16
C CYS A 87 1.43 6.71 -5.41
N VAL A 88 2.45 6.04 -5.96
CA VAL A 88 3.80 5.95 -5.35
C VAL A 88 4.43 7.34 -5.19
N GLN A 89 4.29 8.23 -6.18
CA GLN A 89 4.80 9.60 -6.09
C GLN A 89 4.15 10.40 -4.96
N SER A 90 2.84 10.27 -4.78
CA SER A 90 2.11 10.96 -3.70
C SER A 90 2.43 10.39 -2.32
N LEU A 91 2.57 9.06 -2.20
CA LEU A 91 3.05 8.43 -0.96
C LEU A 91 4.49 8.84 -0.65
N THR A 92 5.36 8.93 -1.66
CA THR A 92 6.74 9.43 -1.52
C THR A 92 6.73 10.87 -1.03
N ALA A 93 5.89 11.74 -1.58
CA ALA A 93 5.77 13.13 -1.15
C ALA A 93 5.33 13.24 0.32
N PHE A 94 4.37 12.41 0.75
CA PHE A 94 3.95 12.32 2.14
C PHE A 94 5.10 11.89 3.06
N PHE A 95 5.76 10.77 2.76
CA PHE A 95 6.87 10.29 3.58
C PHE A 95 8.08 11.23 3.57
N ALA A 96 8.35 11.93 2.47
CA ALA A 96 9.41 12.94 2.40
C ALA A 96 9.09 14.15 3.28
N LYS A 97 7.83 14.59 3.33
CA LYS A 97 7.36 15.67 4.22
C LYS A 97 7.51 15.31 5.70
N TYR A 98 7.25 14.05 6.05
CA TYR A 98 7.33 13.52 7.43
C TYR A 98 8.57 12.64 7.65
N ARG A 99 9.65 12.90 6.91
CA ARG A 99 10.88 12.08 6.93
C ARG A 99 11.46 11.92 8.33
N HIS A 100 11.23 12.89 9.21
CA HIS A 100 11.67 12.84 10.60
C HIS A 100 11.18 11.59 11.34
N ARG A 101 10.00 11.04 10.99
CA ARG A 101 9.51 9.78 11.56
C ARG A 101 10.42 8.58 11.34
N PHE A 102 11.18 8.59 10.24
CA PHE A 102 12.23 7.59 10.02
C PHE A 102 13.51 7.98 10.76
N THR A 103 13.99 9.21 10.59
CA THR A 103 15.30 9.63 11.11
C THR A 103 15.33 9.68 12.63
N ASP A 104 14.27 10.12 13.28
CA ASP A 104 14.23 10.20 14.75
C ASP A 104 14.29 8.81 15.39
N VAL A 105 13.68 7.80 14.77
CA VAL A 105 13.84 6.40 15.21
C VAL A 105 15.27 5.92 14.95
N ILE A 106 15.80 6.19 13.76
CA ILE A 106 17.16 5.77 13.36
C ILE A 106 18.22 6.38 14.28
N ASP A 107 18.05 7.65 14.66
CA ASP A 107 18.99 8.41 15.47
C ASP A 107 18.79 8.17 16.98
N GLY A 108 17.74 7.43 17.36
CA GLY A 108 17.42 7.14 18.77
C GLY A 108 16.81 8.33 19.53
N ASN A 109 16.24 9.30 18.82
CA ASN A 109 15.58 10.48 19.40
C ASN A 109 14.19 10.14 19.98
N VAL A 110 13.57 9.05 19.51
CA VAL A 110 12.23 8.62 19.92
C VAL A 110 12.18 7.10 20.15
N ASP A 111 11.22 6.65 20.94
CA ASP A 111 10.97 5.23 21.19
C ASP A 111 10.06 4.63 20.10
N PRO A 112 10.55 3.70 19.25
CA PRO A 112 9.71 3.05 18.25
C PRO A 112 8.66 2.13 18.86
N SER A 113 8.68 1.85 20.17
CA SER A 113 7.58 1.12 20.82
C SER A 113 6.28 1.93 20.86
N ASP A 114 6.34 3.27 20.72
CA ASP A 114 5.19 4.14 20.50
C ASP A 114 4.86 4.19 19.00
N PRO A 115 3.72 3.63 18.55
CA PRO A 115 3.33 3.65 17.13
C PRO A 115 3.27 5.08 16.57
N MET A 116 2.93 6.09 17.37
CA MET A 116 2.83 7.47 16.90
C MET A 116 4.17 8.08 16.52
N GLN A 117 5.29 7.49 16.95
CA GLN A 117 6.65 7.92 16.58
C GLN A 117 7.16 7.23 15.30
N ARG A 118 6.47 6.21 14.82
CA ARG A 118 6.81 5.51 13.58
C ARG A 118 6.30 6.29 12.37
N PRO A 119 6.75 5.96 11.14
CA PRO A 119 6.13 6.47 9.92
C PRO A 119 4.63 6.21 9.90
N HIS A 120 3.82 7.25 9.73
CA HIS A 120 2.36 7.11 9.72
C HIS A 120 1.90 6.39 8.45
N ILE A 121 1.15 5.31 8.62
CA ILE A 121 0.56 4.53 7.52
C ILE A 121 -0.86 4.98 7.15
N ARG A 122 -1.45 5.86 7.96
CA ARG A 122 -2.81 6.40 7.83
C ARG A 122 -2.73 7.90 8.01
N PHE A 123 -3.30 8.66 7.08
CA PHE A 123 -3.20 10.12 7.08
C PHE A 123 -4.29 10.76 6.21
N ASP A 124 -4.42 12.08 6.29
CA ASP A 124 -5.28 12.87 5.40
C ASP A 124 -4.66 12.90 4.00
N GLY A 125 -5.26 12.13 3.09
CA GLY A 125 -4.84 12.01 1.71
C GLY A 125 -5.00 13.28 0.88
N THR A 126 -5.91 14.19 1.26
CA THR A 126 -6.18 15.42 0.50
C THR A 126 -5.06 16.42 0.68
N HIS A 127 -4.60 16.58 1.92
CA HIS A 127 -3.57 17.57 2.28
C HIS A 127 -2.18 16.95 2.50
N LEU A 128 -2.07 15.63 2.41
CA LEU A 128 -0.87 14.86 2.75
C LEU A 128 -0.36 15.27 4.14
N THR A 129 -1.23 15.18 5.15
CA THR A 129 -0.92 15.56 6.52
C THR A 129 -1.22 14.43 7.50
N GLU A 130 -0.32 14.22 8.45
CA GLU A 130 -0.54 13.29 9.56
C GLU A 130 -1.80 13.64 10.34
N ASN A 131 -2.50 12.62 10.82
CA ASN A 131 -3.62 12.81 11.73
C ASN A 131 -3.11 12.98 13.16
N THR A 132 -3.77 13.82 13.95
CA THR A 132 -3.40 14.05 15.35
C THR A 132 -3.92 12.95 16.29
N GLU A 133 -4.87 12.15 15.81
CA GLU A 133 -5.46 11.05 16.58
C GLU A 133 -4.46 9.91 16.76
N LYS A 134 -4.54 9.22 17.90
CA LYS A 134 -3.71 8.04 18.13
C LYS A 134 -4.11 6.92 17.20
N TRP A 135 -3.14 6.29 16.56
CA TRP A 135 -3.37 5.17 15.66
C TRP A 135 -2.29 4.10 15.75
N ALA A 136 -2.64 2.90 15.30
CA ALA A 136 -1.75 1.73 15.27
C ALA A 136 -0.79 1.80 14.06
N HIS A 137 0.09 2.82 14.00
CA HIS A 137 0.98 3.02 12.85
C HIS A 137 2.17 2.06 12.76
N ALA A 138 2.36 1.19 13.77
CA ALA A 138 3.31 0.09 13.70
C ALA A 138 2.80 -0.97 12.70
N GLN A 139 3.01 -0.74 11.41
CA GLN A 139 2.54 -1.60 10.32
C GLN A 139 3.62 -1.74 9.24
N ASN A 140 4.44 -2.78 9.38
CA ASN A 140 5.58 -3.01 8.50
C ASN A 140 5.16 -3.57 7.13
N ASP A 141 3.97 -4.17 7.04
CA ASP A 141 3.38 -4.63 5.79
C ASP A 141 3.18 -3.49 4.79
N ALA A 142 2.62 -2.36 5.25
CA ALA A 142 2.32 -1.21 4.42
C ALA A 142 3.61 -0.59 3.82
N LEU A 143 4.65 -0.47 4.65
CA LEU A 143 5.96 0.01 4.20
C LEU A 143 6.64 -0.99 3.25
N GLY A 144 6.48 -2.29 3.49
CA GLY A 144 6.98 -3.35 2.62
C GLY A 144 6.35 -3.31 1.23
N TYR A 145 5.02 -3.16 1.17
CA TYR A 145 4.28 -2.97 -0.07
C TYR A 145 4.72 -1.71 -0.82
N PHE A 146 4.90 -0.59 -0.11
CA PHE A 146 5.38 0.66 -0.71
C PHE A 146 6.74 0.49 -1.41
N LEU A 147 7.74 -0.09 -0.72
CA LEU A 147 9.05 -0.36 -1.30
C LEU A 147 8.94 -1.31 -2.50
N TRP A 148 8.16 -2.38 -2.36
CA TRP A 148 7.97 -3.37 -3.40
C TRP A 148 7.39 -2.76 -4.68
N LEU A 149 6.25 -2.07 -4.61
CA LEU A 149 5.62 -1.50 -5.81
C LEU A 149 6.49 -0.41 -6.43
N THR A 150 7.15 0.42 -5.62
CA THR A 150 8.12 1.42 -6.11
C THR A 150 9.20 0.73 -6.94
N GLY A 151 9.78 -0.34 -6.41
CA GLY A 151 10.82 -1.08 -7.13
C GLY A 151 10.33 -1.77 -8.40
N GLN A 152 9.13 -2.33 -8.38
CA GLN A 152 8.50 -2.93 -9.58
C GLN A 152 8.33 -1.90 -10.71
N LEU A 153 7.95 -0.67 -10.38
CA LEU A 153 7.82 0.41 -11.38
C LEU A 153 9.18 0.82 -11.95
N ILE A 154 10.24 0.83 -11.13
CA ILE A 154 11.60 1.11 -11.61
C ILE A 154 12.08 0.01 -12.56
N ILE A 155 11.92 -1.27 -12.18
CA ILE A 155 12.32 -2.42 -13.02
C ILE A 155 11.62 -2.37 -14.39
N ARG A 156 10.36 -1.96 -14.41
CA ARG A 156 9.57 -1.83 -15.64
C ARG A 156 9.85 -0.55 -16.44
N SER A 157 10.74 0.32 -15.94
CA SER A 157 10.98 1.67 -16.48
C SER A 157 9.74 2.58 -16.49
N ASP A 158 8.74 2.26 -15.66
CA ASP A 158 7.52 3.03 -15.47
C ASP A 158 7.73 4.21 -14.49
N LEU A 159 8.76 4.13 -13.65
CA LEU A 159 9.26 5.19 -12.78
C LEU A 159 10.74 5.45 -13.10
N ALA A 160 11.06 6.69 -13.51
CA ALA A 160 12.43 7.08 -13.85
C ALA A 160 13.30 7.19 -12.59
N LEU A 161 14.58 6.81 -12.69
CA LEU A 161 15.54 6.83 -11.56
C LEU A 161 15.65 8.22 -10.92
N ASP A 162 15.67 9.28 -11.74
CA ASP A 162 15.74 10.68 -11.28
C ASP A 162 14.53 11.12 -10.46
N ALA A 163 13.39 10.42 -10.60
CA ALA A 163 12.17 10.70 -9.84
C ALA A 163 12.11 9.91 -8.52
N VAL A 164 13.09 9.05 -8.23
CA VAL A 164 13.12 8.22 -7.03
C VAL A 164 13.81 8.97 -5.89
N ASP A 165 13.17 8.98 -4.73
CA ASP A 165 13.78 9.46 -3.49
C ASP A 165 14.65 8.35 -2.86
N TRP A 166 15.86 8.16 -3.40
CA TRP A 166 16.78 7.13 -2.93
C TRP A 166 17.16 7.26 -1.46
N ALA A 167 17.21 8.50 -0.95
CA ALA A 167 17.46 8.77 0.47
C ALA A 167 16.32 8.24 1.35
N LEU A 168 15.06 8.40 0.93
CA LEU A 168 13.92 7.85 1.64
C LEU A 168 13.95 6.32 1.64
N LEU A 169 14.26 5.69 0.49
CA LEU A 169 14.37 4.23 0.43
C LEU A 169 15.48 3.70 1.35
N ALA A 170 16.63 4.38 1.39
CA ALA A 170 17.71 4.05 2.31
C ALA A 170 17.31 4.22 3.79
N GLN A 171 16.57 5.28 4.12
CA GLN A 171 16.04 5.51 5.46
C GLN A 171 15.03 4.43 5.87
N LEU A 172 14.16 4.00 4.96
CA LEU A 172 13.23 2.91 5.21
C LEU A 172 13.98 1.60 5.56
N VAL A 173 15.03 1.26 4.81
CA VAL A 173 15.85 0.08 5.09
C VAL A 173 16.55 0.20 6.46
N ARG A 174 17.13 1.37 6.76
CA ARG A 174 17.77 1.63 8.06
C ARG A 174 16.78 1.57 9.21
N PHE A 175 15.58 2.12 9.04
CA PHE A 175 14.50 2.04 10.02
C PHE A 175 14.20 0.57 10.36
N TRP A 176 14.01 -0.30 9.37
CA TRP A 176 13.78 -1.73 9.61
C TRP A 176 14.93 -2.46 10.28
N GLN A 177 16.17 -2.03 10.06
CA GLN A 177 17.32 -2.56 10.79
C GLN A 177 17.28 -2.16 12.27
N ILE A 178 16.95 -0.89 12.56
CA ILE A 178 16.92 -0.34 13.92
C ILE A 178 15.80 -0.95 14.75
N ILE A 179 14.60 -1.13 14.16
CA ILE A 179 13.49 -1.79 14.86
C ILE A 179 13.60 -3.31 14.84
N GLU A 180 14.63 -3.88 14.21
CA GLU A 180 14.80 -5.31 14.00
C GLU A 180 13.51 -5.96 13.48
N VAL A 181 13.08 -5.58 12.28
CA VAL A 181 11.76 -5.93 11.70
C VAL A 181 11.39 -7.43 11.73
N TRP A 182 12.38 -8.33 11.88
CA TRP A 182 12.19 -9.77 12.03
C TRP A 182 11.75 -10.22 13.45
N GLN A 183 11.85 -9.34 14.44
CA GLN A 183 11.44 -9.54 15.84
C GLN A 183 10.45 -8.48 16.34
N ASP A 184 10.24 -7.40 15.58
CA ASP A 184 9.33 -6.32 15.94
C ASP A 184 7.87 -6.80 16.09
N GLU A 185 7.27 -6.52 17.25
CA GLU A 185 5.84 -6.70 17.46
C GLU A 185 5.07 -5.49 16.93
N GLU A 186 4.22 -5.74 15.93
CA GLU A 186 3.55 -4.72 15.16
C GLU A 186 2.07 -5.09 14.91
N SER A 187 1.26 -4.12 14.51
CA SER A 187 -0.20 -4.25 14.43
C SER A 187 -0.70 -4.91 13.14
N GLY A 188 0.15 -5.00 12.12
CA GLY A 188 -0.08 -5.71 10.86
C GLY A 188 -1.27 -5.18 10.06
N HIS A 189 -1.68 -5.97 9.05
CA HIS A 189 -2.76 -5.62 8.11
C HIS A 189 -4.10 -5.28 8.78
N TRP A 190 -4.37 -5.86 9.94
CA TRP A 190 -5.66 -5.76 10.63
C TRP A 190 -5.68 -4.75 11.77
N GLU A 191 -4.54 -4.10 12.03
CA GLU A 191 -4.42 -3.02 13.02
C GLU A 191 -4.78 -3.48 14.43
N GLU A 192 -4.48 -4.75 14.72
CA GLU A 192 -4.86 -5.45 15.93
C GLU A 192 -3.76 -5.32 17.01
N VAL A 193 -3.90 -6.14 18.06
CA VAL A 193 -2.87 -6.38 19.06
C VAL A 193 -1.55 -6.71 18.38
N ARG A 194 -0.49 -6.05 18.86
CA ARG A 194 0.86 -6.21 18.33
C ARG A 194 1.35 -7.63 18.49
N LYS A 195 1.98 -8.14 17.44
CA LYS A 195 2.58 -9.48 17.36
C LYS A 195 3.66 -9.48 16.30
N VAL A 196 4.57 -10.44 16.38
CA VAL A 196 5.47 -10.72 15.26
C VAL A 196 4.63 -11.34 14.14
N ALA A 197 4.34 -10.59 13.09
CA ALA A 197 3.49 -11.05 11.99
C ALA A 197 4.32 -11.52 10.78
N ALA A 198 4.22 -12.81 10.47
CA ALA A 198 4.83 -13.36 9.27
C ALA A 198 4.32 -12.69 7.98
N SER A 199 3.06 -12.22 7.96
CA SER A 199 2.48 -11.48 6.83
C SER A 199 3.21 -10.18 6.57
N SER A 200 3.59 -9.44 7.62
CA SER A 200 4.31 -8.18 7.51
C SER A 200 5.77 -8.41 7.14
N ILE A 201 6.45 -9.36 7.79
CA ILE A 201 7.83 -9.75 7.46
C ILE A 201 7.93 -10.19 5.99
N GLY A 202 6.96 -10.97 5.49
CA GLY A 202 6.90 -11.37 4.09
C GLY A 202 6.84 -10.19 3.12
N CYS A 203 6.03 -9.17 3.42
CA CYS A 203 5.94 -7.94 2.61
C CYS A 203 7.27 -7.17 2.60
N VAL A 204 7.92 -7.05 3.76
CA VAL A 204 9.22 -6.39 3.89
C VAL A 204 10.29 -7.14 3.10
N VAL A 205 10.36 -8.47 3.23
CA VAL A 205 11.30 -9.31 2.48
C VAL A 205 11.07 -9.20 0.98
N ALA A 206 9.82 -9.12 0.52
CA ALA A 206 9.50 -8.90 -0.89
C ALA A 206 10.04 -7.54 -1.38
N GLY A 207 9.81 -6.46 -0.63
CA GLY A 207 10.36 -5.14 -0.94
C GLY A 207 11.89 -5.12 -0.97
N LEU A 208 12.54 -5.69 0.04
CA LEU A 208 14.00 -5.80 0.10
C LEU A 208 14.58 -6.67 -1.02
N SER A 209 13.86 -7.71 -1.45
CA SER A 209 14.29 -8.57 -2.56
C SER A 209 14.29 -7.82 -3.89
N VAL A 210 13.24 -7.02 -4.15
CA VAL A 210 13.18 -6.15 -5.33
C VAL A 210 14.26 -5.07 -5.26
N LEU A 211 14.47 -4.45 -4.10
CA LEU A 211 15.54 -3.47 -3.93
C LEU A 211 16.92 -4.09 -4.20
N ARG A 212 17.17 -5.31 -3.72
CA ARG A 212 18.42 -6.04 -4.01
C ARG A 212 18.60 -6.27 -5.51
N GLU A 213 17.54 -6.64 -6.22
CA GLU A 213 17.58 -6.81 -7.68
C GLU A 213 17.94 -5.48 -8.37
N LEU A 214 17.32 -4.38 -7.96
CA LEU A 214 17.64 -3.04 -8.48
C LEU A 214 19.11 -2.67 -8.26
N MET A 215 19.67 -2.94 -7.07
CA MET A 215 21.07 -2.66 -6.77
C MET A 215 22.07 -3.49 -7.59
N GLN A 216 21.61 -4.52 -8.31
CA GLN A 216 22.43 -5.32 -9.22
C GLN A 216 22.39 -4.80 -10.66
N GLN A 217 21.50 -3.85 -10.97
CA GLN A 217 21.38 -3.28 -12.30
C GLN A 217 22.40 -2.15 -12.50
N THR A 218 23.20 -2.24 -13.56
CA THR A 218 24.25 -1.24 -13.88
C THR A 218 23.71 0.19 -13.94
N ALA A 219 22.54 0.38 -14.57
CA ALA A 219 21.91 1.70 -14.68
C ALA A 219 21.59 2.33 -13.32
N VAL A 220 21.23 1.51 -12.31
CA VAL A 220 20.96 2.00 -10.95
C VAL A 220 22.27 2.30 -10.24
N THR A 221 23.27 1.41 -10.34
CA THR A 221 24.57 1.61 -9.68
C THR A 221 25.36 2.79 -10.24
N GLU A 222 25.20 3.11 -11.54
CA GLU A 222 25.83 4.28 -12.16
C GLU A 222 25.09 5.59 -11.85
N HIS A 223 23.81 5.50 -11.45
CA HIS A 223 22.99 6.65 -11.10
C HIS A 223 23.21 7.12 -9.65
N LEU A 224 23.50 6.19 -8.74
CA LEU A 224 23.77 6.44 -7.31
C LEU A 224 25.21 6.92 -7.06
#